data_AF-A0A661A8K3-F1
#
_entry.id   AF-A0A661A8K3-F1
#
_cell.length_a   1.000
_cell.length_b   1.000
_cell.length_c   1.000
_cell.angle_alpha   90.00
_cell.angle_beta   90.00
_cell.angle_gamma   90.00
#
_symmetry.space_group_name_H-M   'P 1'
#
loop_
_entity.id
_entity.type
_entity.pdbx_description
1 polymer ?
#
loop_
_entity_poly.entity_id
_entity_poly.type
_entity_poly.pdbx_seq_one_letter_code
_entity_poly.pdbx_strand_id
1 'polypeptide(L)'
;MPWNSYGLRVKGAPDHAAARRRTQGRRNTGPSCYCVRTMQTMTSHPDILELARAEAPLGIVIETVPLLSATPSLWVQCALSRPLELLDDHAQCELKAASMALAIVGRYPEHDAVVRRMSSLSREEMLHYRMVRELLIARGGSPTRPLPNPYVKGLGSERRGGGFALLEDLLVGALIEARSCERFVALYRGLRSSPPEGFEEPGQLADFYERLARSESGHARLFVDLARSIFEPDTVLEELGRRCRIEAAVLEDLPVNPRMHGGHRAA
;
A
#
# COMPACT_ATOMS: atom_id res chain seq x y z
N MET A 1 -15.44 -32.96 -5.66
CA MET A 1 -14.39 -31.96 -5.98
C MET A 1 -14.68 -31.41 -7.37
N PRO A 2 -15.39 -30.28 -7.54
CA PRO A 2 -15.62 -29.77 -8.89
C PRO A 2 -14.43 -28.91 -9.30
N TRP A 3 -13.92 -29.22 -10.48
CA TRP A 3 -12.91 -28.44 -11.20
C TRP A 3 -13.58 -27.17 -11.74
N ASN A 4 -13.07 -26.00 -11.38
CA ASN A 4 -13.40 -24.74 -12.07
C ASN A 4 -12.69 -24.76 -13.44
N SER A 5 -13.39 -24.31 -14.49
CA SER A 5 -13.00 -24.23 -15.91
C SER A 5 -11.68 -23.51 -16.26
N TYR A 6 -10.87 -23.13 -15.27
CA TYR A 6 -9.61 -22.40 -15.44
C TYR A 6 -8.38 -23.05 -14.76
N GLY A 7 -8.46 -24.32 -14.33
CA GLY A 7 -7.28 -25.11 -13.95
C GLY A 7 -6.57 -24.72 -12.65
N LEU A 8 -7.11 -23.78 -11.86
CA LEU A 8 -6.53 -23.35 -10.58
C LEU A 8 -7.22 -24.02 -9.39
N ARG A 9 -6.42 -24.53 -8.45
CA ARG A 9 -6.90 -25.03 -7.15
C ARG A 9 -7.17 -23.85 -6.23
N VAL A 10 -8.43 -23.67 -5.87
CA VAL A 10 -8.91 -22.72 -4.86
C VAL A 10 -9.29 -23.52 -3.62
N LYS A 11 -8.97 -23.02 -2.43
CA LYS A 11 -9.42 -23.66 -1.17
C LYS A 11 -10.95 -23.58 -1.08
N GLY A 12 -11.61 -24.72 -0.90
CA GLY A 12 -13.07 -24.83 -0.94
C GLY A 12 -13.77 -23.92 0.08
N ALA A 13 -14.78 -23.18 -0.38
CA ALA A 13 -15.65 -22.35 0.47
C ALA A 13 -16.71 -23.21 1.20
N PRO A 14 -17.14 -22.83 2.41
CA PRO A 14 -18.27 -23.48 3.09
C PRO A 14 -19.59 -23.12 2.41
N ASP A 15 -20.46 -24.12 2.30
CA ASP A 15 -21.75 -24.09 1.63
C ASP A 15 -22.77 -23.28 2.46
N HIS A 16 -23.32 -22.21 1.88
CA HIS A 16 -24.41 -21.43 2.46
C HIS A 16 -25.62 -21.42 1.53
N ALA A 17 -26.38 -22.51 1.57
CA ALA A 17 -27.73 -22.57 1.05
C ALA A 17 -28.73 -22.90 2.18
N ALA A 18 -29.49 -21.91 2.63
CA ALA A 18 -30.94 -21.99 2.89
C ALA A 18 -31.45 -20.79 3.70
N ALA A 19 -32.31 -19.97 3.10
CA ALA A 19 -33.62 -19.59 3.66
C ALA A 19 -34.26 -18.49 2.81
N ARG A 20 -35.16 -18.89 1.91
CA ARG A 20 -36.20 -18.00 1.38
C ARG A 20 -37.44 -18.14 2.24
N ARG A 21 -37.97 -17.04 2.78
CA ARG A 21 -39.42 -16.86 3.00
C ARG A 21 -39.83 -15.42 2.66
N ARG A 22 -40.87 -15.33 1.84
CA ARG A 22 -41.64 -14.13 1.50
C ARG A 22 -42.49 -13.69 2.69
N THR A 23 -42.66 -12.38 2.87
CA THR A 23 -43.96 -11.78 3.22
C THR A 23 -44.08 -10.38 2.59
N GLN A 24 -45.33 -10.04 2.30
CA GLN A 24 -45.81 -8.96 1.45
C GLN A 24 -46.18 -7.71 2.29
N GLY A 25 -45.82 -6.52 1.80
CA GLY A 25 -46.69 -5.33 1.75
C GLY A 25 -46.95 -4.49 3.02
N ARG A 26 -46.57 -3.20 2.96
CA ARG A 26 -47.51 -2.06 3.12
C ARG A 26 -46.85 -0.74 2.73
N ARG A 27 -47.60 0.09 2.01
CA ARG A 27 -47.28 1.49 1.67
C ARG A 27 -47.63 2.38 2.86
N ASN A 28 -46.87 3.46 3.09
CA ASN A 28 -47.48 4.70 3.54
C ASN A 28 -46.64 5.93 3.17
N THR A 29 -47.37 7.03 2.96
CA THR A 29 -47.06 8.33 2.37
C THR A 29 -46.24 9.27 3.28
N GLY A 30 -45.53 10.25 2.71
CA GLY A 30 -44.62 11.24 3.36
C GLY A 30 -45.30 12.28 4.30
N PRO A 31 -44.75 13.49 4.57
CA PRO A 31 -43.74 14.24 3.79
C PRO A 31 -42.61 14.99 4.57
N SER A 32 -41.63 15.47 3.79
CA SER A 32 -40.89 16.76 3.86
C SER A 32 -40.06 17.21 5.09
N CYS A 33 -38.76 17.42 4.80
CA CYS A 33 -37.92 18.58 5.11
C CYS A 33 -37.92 19.16 6.53
N TYR A 34 -36.79 18.98 7.25
CA TYR A 34 -36.20 20.03 8.09
C TYR A 34 -34.67 19.90 8.07
N CYS A 35 -34.02 20.91 7.50
CA CYS A 35 -32.59 21.20 7.64
C CYS A 35 -32.47 22.45 8.52
N VAL A 36 -32.02 22.33 9.77
CA VAL A 36 -31.34 23.40 10.53
C VAL A 36 -30.43 22.77 11.60
N ARG A 37 -29.12 22.87 11.36
CA ARG A 37 -28.05 23.32 12.28
C ARG A 37 -27.96 22.71 13.70
N THR A 38 -26.85 22.03 13.95
CA THR A 38 -26.06 22.23 15.17
C THR A 38 -24.59 21.95 14.86
N MET A 39 -23.77 23.02 14.90
CA MET A 39 -22.32 22.92 15.09
C MET A 39 -22.07 22.61 16.58
N GLN A 40 -20.89 22.05 16.88
CA GLN A 40 -20.33 21.68 18.19
C GLN A 40 -20.77 20.27 18.63
N THR A 41 -19.91 19.27 18.83
CA THR A 41 -18.48 19.23 19.19
C THR A 41 -17.81 17.99 18.55
N MET A 42 -16.66 18.18 17.89
CA MET A 42 -15.77 17.09 17.49
C MET A 42 -14.70 16.90 18.58
N THR A 43 -14.93 15.95 19.48
CA THR A 43 -13.94 15.31 20.37
C THR A 43 -14.65 14.03 20.83
N SER A 44 -14.25 12.81 20.53
CA SER A 44 -12.92 12.22 20.61
C SER A 44 -12.94 10.91 19.81
N HIS A 45 -12.18 10.84 18.72
CA HIS A 45 -11.82 9.55 18.14
C HIS A 45 -10.60 9.02 18.91
N PRO A 46 -10.55 7.72 19.24
CA PRO A 46 -9.38 7.15 19.90
C PRO A 46 -8.14 7.41 19.03
N ASP A 47 -7.06 7.79 19.70
CA ASP A 47 -5.80 8.25 19.15
C ASP A 47 -5.34 7.38 17.96
N ILE A 48 -5.07 8.02 16.83
CA ILE A 48 -4.42 7.39 15.66
C ILE A 48 -3.13 6.67 16.07
N LEU A 49 -2.52 7.09 17.18
CA LEU A 49 -1.34 6.47 17.80
C LEU A 49 -1.57 5.04 18.33
N GLU A 50 -2.80 4.64 18.63
CA GLU A 50 -3.10 3.32 19.21
C GLU A 50 -3.21 2.22 18.13
N LEU A 51 -3.66 2.58 16.92
CA LEU A 51 -3.69 1.66 15.77
C LEU A 51 -2.28 1.31 15.24
N ALA A 52 -1.29 2.16 15.53
CA ALA A 52 0.12 1.94 15.17
C ALA A 52 0.86 0.92 16.07
N ARG A 53 0.23 0.40 17.13
CA ARG A 53 0.90 -0.43 18.17
C ARG A 53 0.90 -1.94 17.92
N ALA A 54 0.29 -2.44 16.84
CA ALA A 54 0.40 -3.84 16.46
C ALA A 54 1.67 -4.06 15.62
N GLU A 55 2.84 -4.05 16.27
CA GLU A 55 4.14 -4.08 15.59
C GLU A 55 4.52 -5.48 15.07
N ALA A 56 4.88 -5.57 13.79
CA ALA A 56 5.78 -6.62 13.29
C ALA A 56 7.22 -6.08 13.32
N PRO A 57 8.21 -6.82 13.84
CA PRO A 57 9.61 -6.43 13.70
C PRO A 57 9.96 -6.25 12.22
N LEU A 58 10.65 -5.16 11.86
CA LEU A 58 11.09 -4.86 10.49
C LEU A 58 11.81 -6.05 9.80
N GLY A 59 12.46 -6.93 10.59
CA GLY A 59 13.07 -8.18 10.09
C GLY A 59 12.09 -9.20 9.52
N ILE A 60 10.85 -9.28 10.02
CA ILE A 60 9.84 -10.26 9.59
C ILE A 60 9.33 -9.96 8.17
N VAL A 61 9.39 -8.71 7.74
CA VAL A 61 8.85 -8.29 6.43
C VAL A 61 9.78 -8.63 5.28
N ILE A 62 11.09 -8.47 5.50
CA ILE A 62 12.12 -8.92 4.56
C ILE A 62 12.01 -10.45 4.36
N GLU A 63 11.60 -11.20 5.39
CA GLU A 63 11.33 -12.63 5.27
C GLU A 63 10.02 -12.96 4.51
N THR A 64 9.02 -12.08 4.57
CA THR A 64 7.71 -12.32 3.96
C THR A 64 7.68 -12.03 2.46
N VAL A 65 8.42 -11.00 2.02
CA VAL A 65 8.58 -10.63 0.60
C VAL A 65 10.10 -10.50 0.31
N PRO A 66 10.73 -11.50 -0.33
CA PRO A 66 12.17 -11.50 -0.55
C PRO A 66 12.55 -10.55 -1.69
N LEU A 67 12.79 -9.27 -1.37
CA LEU A 67 13.33 -8.30 -2.31
C LEU A 67 14.70 -8.76 -2.82
N LEU A 68 14.87 -8.87 -4.14
CA LEU A 68 16.07 -9.45 -4.74
C LEU A 68 17.17 -8.43 -5.03
N SER A 69 16.91 -7.14 -4.78
CA SER A 69 17.87 -6.06 -4.90
C SER A 69 17.73 -5.10 -3.72
N ALA A 70 18.86 -4.63 -3.18
CA ALA A 70 18.89 -3.62 -2.12
C ALA A 70 18.76 -2.22 -2.72
N THR A 71 18.15 -1.27 -1.99
CA THR A 71 18.18 0.13 -2.41
C THR A 71 19.62 0.64 -2.44
N PRO A 72 20.11 1.18 -3.58
CA PRO A 72 21.48 1.64 -3.68
C PRO A 72 21.67 2.92 -2.86
N SER A 73 22.86 3.11 -2.29
CA SER A 73 23.24 4.33 -1.58
C SER A 73 23.08 5.58 -2.45
N LEU A 74 23.30 5.46 -3.77
CA LEU A 74 23.08 6.52 -4.75
C LEU A 74 21.62 6.99 -4.78
N TRP A 75 20.65 6.08 -4.62
CA TRP A 75 19.24 6.47 -4.52
C TRP A 75 18.99 7.27 -3.24
N VAL A 76 19.55 6.83 -2.11
CA VAL A 76 19.41 7.55 -0.82
C VAL A 76 19.98 8.96 -0.92
N GLN A 77 21.19 9.11 -1.47
CA GLN A 77 21.82 10.41 -1.70
C GLN A 77 20.96 11.29 -2.61
N CYS A 78 20.48 10.74 -3.72
CA CYS A 78 19.61 11.46 -4.65
C CYS A 78 18.30 11.92 -3.98
N ALA A 79 17.63 11.04 -3.24
CA ALA A 79 16.38 11.32 -2.55
C ALA A 79 16.55 12.40 -1.46
N LEU A 80 17.62 12.30 -0.67
CA LEU A 80 17.92 13.27 0.40
C LEU A 80 18.44 14.61 -0.15
N SER A 81 19.02 14.65 -1.34
CA SER A 81 19.40 15.91 -2.01
C SER A 81 18.20 16.73 -2.51
N ARG A 82 17.06 16.07 -2.74
CA ARG A 82 15.82 16.69 -3.27
C ARG A 82 14.60 16.26 -2.45
N PRO A 83 14.57 16.61 -1.15
CA PRO A 83 13.60 16.06 -0.20
C PRO A 83 12.17 16.54 -0.45
N LEU A 84 11.96 17.74 -1.00
CA LEU A 84 10.62 18.22 -1.35
C LEU A 84 10.02 17.46 -2.54
N GLU A 85 10.83 17.12 -3.54
CA GLU A 85 10.39 16.27 -4.67
C GLU A 85 10.03 14.87 -4.17
N LEU A 86 10.83 14.32 -3.25
CA LEU A 86 10.56 13.03 -2.62
C LEU A 86 9.25 13.05 -1.82
N LEU A 87 9.03 14.07 -0.99
CA LEU A 87 7.81 14.19 -0.18
C LEU A 87 6.55 14.36 -1.05
N ASP A 88 6.64 15.09 -2.16
CA ASP A 88 5.52 15.20 -3.10
C ASP A 88 5.22 13.87 -3.79
N ASP A 89 6.24 13.16 -4.30
CA ASP A 89 6.04 11.83 -4.88
C ASP A 89 5.55 10.82 -3.84
N HIS A 90 6.04 10.88 -2.61
CA HIS A 90 5.60 10.05 -1.50
C HIS A 90 4.11 10.26 -1.21
N ALA A 91 3.66 11.51 -1.05
CA ALA A 91 2.25 11.79 -0.86
C ALA A 91 1.40 11.22 -2.03
N GLN A 92 1.90 11.30 -3.26
CA GLN A 92 1.20 10.70 -4.40
C GLN A 92 1.18 9.17 -4.35
N CYS A 93 2.22 8.52 -3.84
CA CYS A 93 2.24 7.07 -3.62
C CYS A 93 1.17 6.66 -2.60
N GLU A 94 1.03 7.38 -1.49
CA GLU A 94 -0.01 7.10 -0.48
C GLU A 94 -1.42 7.24 -1.06
N LEU A 95 -1.67 8.30 -1.84
CA LEU A 95 -2.96 8.48 -2.52
C LEU A 95 -3.24 7.36 -3.54
N LYS A 96 -2.21 6.87 -4.23
CA LYS A 96 -2.32 5.76 -5.18
C LYS A 96 -2.55 4.43 -4.47
N ALA A 97 -1.92 4.18 -3.33
CA ALA A 97 -2.14 2.98 -2.51
C ALA A 97 -3.59 2.94 -2.01
N ALA A 98 -4.10 4.06 -1.47
CA ALA A 98 -5.51 4.20 -1.09
C ALA A 98 -6.47 3.91 -2.26
N SER A 99 -6.17 4.44 -3.45
CA SER A 99 -6.98 4.28 -4.65
C SER A 99 -6.93 2.84 -5.19
N MET A 100 -5.77 2.21 -5.17
CA MET A 100 -5.58 0.80 -5.55
C MET A 100 -6.42 -0.10 -4.65
N ALA A 101 -6.39 0.13 -3.34
CA ALA A 101 -7.17 -0.66 -2.39
C ALA A 101 -8.68 -0.59 -2.70
N LEU A 102 -9.21 0.61 -2.97
CA LEU A 102 -10.61 0.77 -3.40
C LEU A 102 -10.91 0.10 -4.75
N ALA A 103 -9.96 0.15 -5.69
CA ALA A 103 -10.11 -0.55 -6.96
C ALA A 103 -10.17 -2.07 -6.78
N ILE A 104 -9.39 -2.65 -5.86
CA ILE A 104 -9.45 -4.07 -5.49
C ILE A 104 -10.81 -4.39 -4.86
N VAL A 105 -11.31 -3.55 -3.94
CA VAL A 105 -12.66 -3.69 -3.35
C VAL A 105 -13.74 -3.78 -4.43
N GLY A 106 -13.73 -2.85 -5.39
CA GLY A 106 -14.73 -2.81 -6.46
C GLY A 106 -14.60 -3.96 -7.47
N ARG A 107 -13.39 -4.49 -7.67
CA ARG A 107 -13.11 -5.57 -8.63
C ARG A 107 -13.45 -6.96 -8.09
N TYR A 108 -13.35 -7.16 -6.77
CA TYR A 108 -13.49 -8.46 -6.11
C TYR A 108 -14.52 -8.45 -4.96
N PRO A 109 -15.76 -8.00 -5.19
CA PRO A 109 -16.77 -7.82 -4.13
C PRO A 109 -17.18 -9.14 -3.45
N GLU A 110 -16.98 -10.28 -4.12
CA GLU A 110 -17.26 -11.62 -3.58
C GLU A 110 -16.25 -12.06 -2.50
N HIS A 111 -15.08 -11.44 -2.43
CA HIS A 111 -14.03 -11.78 -1.47
C HIS A 111 -14.12 -10.89 -0.23
N ASP A 112 -15.06 -11.18 0.67
CA ASP A 112 -15.38 -10.40 1.88
C ASP A 112 -14.16 -10.09 2.78
N ALA A 113 -13.22 -11.03 2.92
CA ALA A 113 -11.96 -10.78 3.64
C ALA A 113 -11.08 -9.73 2.95
N VAL A 114 -10.98 -9.76 1.61
CA VAL A 114 -10.26 -8.77 0.80
C VAL A 114 -10.95 -7.42 0.92
N VAL A 115 -12.28 -7.38 0.76
CA VAL A 115 -13.07 -6.14 0.86
C VAL A 115 -12.84 -5.45 2.20
N ARG A 116 -12.94 -6.18 3.32
CA ARG A 116 -12.70 -5.61 4.65
C ARG A 116 -11.27 -5.08 4.81
N ARG A 117 -10.27 -5.88 4.43
CA ARG A 117 -8.87 -5.51 4.63
C ARG A 117 -8.44 -4.35 3.74
N MET A 118 -8.85 -4.33 2.48
CA MET A 118 -8.56 -3.24 1.55
C MET A 118 -9.31 -1.95 1.91
N SER A 119 -10.52 -2.04 2.46
CA SER A 119 -11.23 -0.86 2.97
C SER A 119 -10.50 -0.21 4.16
N SER A 120 -9.97 -1.02 5.08
CA SER A 120 -9.15 -0.52 6.19
C SER A 120 -7.84 0.09 5.70
N LEU A 121 -7.12 -0.62 4.81
CA LEU A 121 -5.88 -0.14 4.22
C LEU A 121 -6.10 1.20 3.51
N SER A 122 -7.15 1.33 2.69
CA SER A 122 -7.47 2.60 2.02
C SER A 122 -7.63 3.77 3.00
N ARG A 123 -8.26 3.53 4.15
CA ARG A 123 -8.41 4.56 5.18
C ARG A 123 -7.07 4.92 5.81
N GLU A 124 -6.22 3.94 6.09
CA GLU A 124 -4.89 4.13 6.67
C GLU A 124 -3.98 4.93 5.71
N GLU A 125 -3.93 4.57 4.43
CA GLU A 125 -3.13 5.31 3.44
C GLU A 125 -3.64 6.73 3.19
N MET A 126 -4.94 6.99 3.34
CA MET A 126 -5.45 8.36 3.32
C MET A 126 -5.00 9.19 4.52
N LEU A 127 -4.70 8.57 5.67
CA LEU A 127 -4.08 9.24 6.80
C LEU A 127 -2.60 9.51 6.51
N HIS A 128 -1.85 8.52 5.99
CA HIS A 128 -0.47 8.71 5.57
C HIS A 128 -0.34 9.83 4.53
N TYR A 129 -1.18 9.83 3.51
CA TYR A 129 -1.25 10.89 2.51
C TYR A 129 -1.38 12.27 3.14
N ARG A 130 -2.32 12.43 4.08
CA ARG A 130 -2.52 13.71 4.78
C ARG A 130 -1.25 14.11 5.54
N MET A 131 -0.66 13.19 6.29
CA MET A 131 0.53 13.44 7.10
C MET A 131 1.73 13.88 6.23
N VAL A 132 2.01 13.15 5.14
CA VAL A 132 3.11 13.48 4.22
C VAL A 132 2.86 14.82 3.53
N ARG A 133 1.60 15.07 3.12
CA ARG A 133 1.22 16.33 2.46
C ARG A 133 1.34 17.54 3.41
N GLU A 134 0.96 17.40 4.66
CA GLU A 134 1.15 18.44 5.69
C GLU A 134 2.63 18.69 5.93
N LEU A 135 3.45 17.63 5.99
CA LEU A 135 4.90 17.72 6.13
C LEU A 135 5.57 18.46 4.96
N LEU A 136 5.14 18.17 3.74
CA LEU A 136 5.56 18.83 2.50
C LEU A 136 5.27 20.34 2.56
N ILE A 137 4.02 20.71 2.87
CA ILE A 137 3.58 22.11 2.93
C ILE A 137 4.33 22.87 4.02
N ALA A 138 4.48 22.27 5.21
CA ALA A 138 5.21 22.87 6.32
C ALA A 138 6.68 23.17 5.99
N ARG A 139 7.25 22.47 5.00
CA ARG A 139 8.64 22.66 4.50
C ARG A 139 8.72 23.52 3.23
N GLY A 140 7.64 24.22 2.88
CA GLY A 140 7.59 25.10 1.71
C GLY A 140 7.41 24.39 0.37
N GLY A 141 7.13 23.07 0.37
CA GLY A 141 6.81 22.32 -0.84
C GLY A 141 5.36 22.55 -1.29
N SER A 142 5.11 22.31 -2.57
CA SER A 142 3.78 22.45 -3.18
C SER A 142 3.29 21.09 -3.70
N PRO A 143 2.12 20.58 -3.24
CA PRO A 143 1.58 19.32 -3.74
C PRO A 143 1.27 19.41 -5.23
N THR A 144 1.67 18.41 -6.00
CA THR A 144 1.39 18.33 -7.43
C THR A 144 0.37 17.25 -7.78
N ARG A 145 0.00 17.18 -9.06
CA ARG A 145 -0.91 16.13 -9.55
C ARG A 145 -0.15 14.80 -9.63
N PRO A 146 -0.83 13.66 -9.35
CA PRO A 146 -0.22 12.34 -9.48
C PRO A 146 0.47 12.14 -10.83
N LEU A 147 1.78 11.92 -10.79
CA LEU A 147 2.57 11.58 -11.98
C LEU A 147 2.51 10.07 -12.26
N PRO A 148 2.67 9.63 -13.51
CA PRO A 148 2.87 8.22 -13.82
C PRO A 148 4.06 7.66 -13.02
N ASN A 149 3.90 6.45 -12.48
CA ASN A 149 4.94 5.74 -11.76
C ASN A 149 5.46 4.59 -12.64
N PRO A 150 6.63 4.72 -13.29
CA PRO A 150 7.21 3.69 -14.15
C PRO A 150 7.45 2.36 -13.43
N TYR A 151 7.75 2.38 -12.13
CA TYR A 151 7.93 1.18 -11.32
C TYR A 151 6.62 0.39 -11.21
N VAL A 152 5.52 1.03 -10.82
CA VAL A 152 4.20 0.37 -10.75
C VAL A 152 3.75 -0.13 -12.13
N LYS A 153 4.02 0.63 -13.19
CA LYS A 153 3.77 0.18 -14.58
C LYS A 153 4.60 -1.07 -14.92
N GLY A 154 5.87 -1.10 -14.54
CA GLY A 154 6.77 -2.24 -14.73
C GLY A 154 6.32 -3.48 -13.97
N LEU A 155 5.88 -3.34 -12.72
CA LEU A 155 5.30 -4.45 -11.94
C LEU A 155 4.03 -5.03 -12.59
N GLY A 156 3.28 -4.19 -13.30
CA GLY A 156 2.13 -4.59 -14.10
C GLY A 156 2.48 -5.29 -15.42
N SER A 157 3.76 -5.53 -15.73
CA SER A 157 4.17 -6.36 -16.86
C SER A 157 3.95 -7.85 -16.59
N GLU A 158 3.98 -8.66 -17.65
CA GLU A 158 3.93 -10.13 -17.57
C GLU A 158 2.77 -10.68 -16.71
N ARG A 159 1.62 -10.00 -16.76
CA ARG A 159 0.40 -10.45 -16.11
C ARG A 159 -0.21 -11.61 -16.87
N ARG A 160 -0.48 -12.69 -16.14
CA ARG A 160 -1.22 -13.85 -16.61
C ARG A 160 -2.69 -13.51 -16.77
N GLY A 161 -3.23 -12.65 -15.89
CA GLY A 161 -4.65 -12.31 -15.90
C GLY A 161 -5.55 -13.52 -15.61
N GLY A 162 -6.84 -13.41 -15.98
CA GLY A 162 -7.82 -14.47 -15.72
C GLY A 162 -7.88 -14.85 -14.24
N GLY A 163 -7.82 -16.15 -13.94
CA GLY A 163 -7.87 -16.66 -12.57
C GLY A 163 -6.68 -16.26 -11.68
N PHE A 164 -5.61 -15.72 -12.24
CA PHE A 164 -4.47 -15.17 -11.49
C PHE A 164 -4.64 -13.69 -11.11
N ALA A 165 -5.63 -13.00 -11.66
CA ALA A 165 -5.69 -11.53 -11.57
C ALA A 165 -5.68 -11.02 -10.12
N LEU A 166 -6.47 -11.62 -9.23
CA LEU A 166 -6.49 -11.24 -7.81
C LEU A 166 -5.17 -11.56 -7.11
N LEU A 167 -4.59 -12.75 -7.37
CA LEU A 167 -3.29 -13.12 -6.80
C LEU A 167 -2.21 -12.11 -7.22
N GLU A 168 -2.18 -11.75 -8.50
CA GLU A 168 -1.24 -10.78 -9.04
C GLU A 168 -1.45 -9.38 -8.47
N ASP A 169 -2.70 -8.93 -8.28
CA ASP A 169 -2.99 -7.64 -7.64
C ASP A 169 -2.50 -7.60 -6.19
N LEU A 170 -2.76 -8.65 -5.42
CA LEU A 170 -2.32 -8.74 -4.04
C LEU A 170 -0.78 -8.78 -3.96
N LEU A 171 -0.11 -9.58 -4.78
CA LEU A 171 1.35 -9.71 -4.73
C LEU A 171 2.09 -8.48 -5.30
N VAL A 172 1.50 -7.75 -6.25
CA VAL A 172 2.01 -6.43 -6.66
C VAL A 172 1.88 -5.43 -5.51
N GLY A 173 0.75 -5.41 -4.80
CA GLY A 173 0.59 -4.63 -3.57
C GLY A 173 1.69 -4.96 -2.55
N ALA A 174 1.89 -6.25 -2.26
CA ALA A 174 2.93 -6.71 -1.33
C ALA A 174 4.34 -6.19 -1.68
N LEU A 175 4.71 -6.17 -2.97
CA LEU A 175 6.01 -5.68 -3.43
C LEU A 175 6.15 -4.17 -3.31
N ILE A 176 5.10 -3.42 -3.60
CA ILE A 176 5.09 -1.96 -3.45
C ILE A 176 5.34 -1.61 -1.97
N GLU A 177 4.60 -2.23 -1.05
CA GLU A 177 4.76 -1.96 0.38
C GLU A 177 6.10 -2.45 0.94
N ALA A 178 6.56 -3.62 0.50
CA ALA A 178 7.87 -4.13 0.91
C ALA A 178 9.00 -3.18 0.47
N ARG A 179 8.95 -2.68 -0.76
CA ARG A 179 9.95 -1.72 -1.26
C ARG A 179 9.84 -0.37 -0.58
N SER A 180 8.62 0.13 -0.32
CA SER A 180 8.40 1.37 0.46
C SER A 180 9.01 1.24 1.86
N CYS A 181 8.74 0.13 2.55
CA CYS A 181 9.30 -0.17 3.88
C CYS A 181 10.84 -0.17 3.86
N GLU A 182 11.45 -0.89 2.92
CA GLU A 182 12.92 -0.95 2.78
C GLU A 182 13.53 0.44 2.51
N ARG A 183 12.85 1.28 1.73
CA ARG A 183 13.30 2.65 1.45
C ARG A 183 13.08 3.60 2.60
N PHE A 184 12.01 3.49 3.37
CA PHE A 184 11.85 4.24 4.61
C PHE A 184 12.96 3.90 5.60
N VAL A 185 13.36 2.61 5.67
CA VAL A 185 14.52 2.20 6.45
C VAL A 185 15.81 2.85 5.97
N ALA A 186 16.05 2.85 4.66
CA ALA A 186 17.23 3.49 4.08
C ALA A 186 17.24 5.01 4.33
N LEU A 187 16.08 5.67 4.22
CA LEU A 187 15.94 7.11 4.42
C LEU A 187 16.20 7.52 5.87
N TYR A 188 15.55 6.90 6.87
CA TYR A 188 15.79 7.32 8.26
C TYR A 188 17.23 7.02 8.70
N ARG A 189 17.84 5.94 8.20
CA ARG A 189 19.26 5.65 8.47
C ARG A 189 20.17 6.70 7.83
N GLY A 190 19.92 7.04 6.56
CA GLY A 190 20.67 8.07 5.84
C GLY A 190 20.56 9.45 6.51
N LEU A 191 19.37 9.85 6.93
CA LEU A 191 19.13 11.10 7.67
C LEU A 191 19.87 11.15 9.01
N ARG A 192 19.97 10.01 9.71
CA ARG A 192 20.69 9.92 10.99
C ARG A 192 22.21 9.87 10.82
N SER A 193 22.72 9.24 9.75
CA SER A 193 24.16 9.08 9.54
C SER A 193 24.80 10.23 8.78
N SER A 194 24.08 10.84 7.84
CA SER A 194 24.61 11.83 6.91
C SER A 194 23.48 12.76 6.45
N PRO A 195 22.97 13.63 7.34
CA PRO A 195 21.93 14.58 6.98
C PRO A 195 22.42 15.54 5.88
N PRO A 196 21.56 15.92 4.93
CA PRO A 196 21.94 16.91 3.92
C PRO A 196 22.30 18.26 4.55
N GLU A 197 23.32 18.92 4.02
CA GLU A 197 23.71 20.26 4.46
C GLU A 197 22.56 21.26 4.27
N GLY A 198 22.32 22.11 5.27
CA GLY A 198 21.24 23.09 5.24
C GLY A 198 19.84 22.50 5.40
N PHE A 199 19.71 21.19 5.69
CA PHE A 199 18.42 20.57 5.97
C PHE A 199 18.00 20.83 7.42
N GLU A 200 16.91 21.57 7.61
CA GLU A 200 16.36 21.85 8.94
C GLU A 200 15.71 20.59 9.55
N GLU A 201 16.02 20.31 10.83
CA GLU A 201 15.40 19.25 11.63
C GLU A 201 15.44 17.84 11.01
N PRO A 202 16.62 17.31 10.59
CA PRO A 202 16.75 15.99 9.97
C PRO A 202 16.30 14.86 10.89
N GLY A 203 16.43 15.03 12.21
CA GLY A 203 15.95 14.06 13.21
C GLY A 203 14.42 13.87 13.16
N GLN A 204 13.66 14.95 13.00
CA GLN A 204 12.20 14.87 12.93
C GLN A 204 11.73 14.11 11.68
N LEU A 205 12.40 14.32 10.55
CA LEU A 205 12.11 13.59 9.31
C LEU A 205 12.54 12.12 9.42
N ALA A 206 13.67 11.83 10.08
CA ALA A 206 14.09 10.46 10.33
C ALA A 206 13.07 9.71 11.18
N ASP A 207 12.58 10.32 12.26
CA ASP A 207 11.57 9.71 13.13
C ASP A 207 10.23 9.53 12.40
N PHE A 208 9.89 10.44 11.48
CA PHE A 208 8.73 10.30 10.61
C PHE A 208 8.83 9.05 9.72
N TYR A 209 9.95 8.88 9.01
CA TYR A 209 10.17 7.69 8.17
C TYR A 209 10.34 6.41 8.99
N GLU A 210 10.91 6.46 10.19
CA GLU A 210 10.96 5.27 11.06
C GLU A 210 9.55 4.80 11.44
N ARG A 211 8.64 5.73 11.78
CA ARG A 211 7.25 5.37 12.10
C ARG A 211 6.52 4.78 10.90
N LEU A 212 6.69 5.35 9.70
CA LEU A 212 6.10 4.80 8.48
C LEU A 212 6.69 3.45 8.09
N ALA A 213 7.99 3.24 8.27
CA ALA A 213 8.60 1.94 8.02
C ALA A 213 7.92 0.83 8.86
N ARG A 214 7.49 1.14 10.08
CA ARG A 214 6.75 0.21 10.95
C ARG A 214 5.33 -0.06 10.44
N SER A 215 4.60 0.94 9.96
CA SER A 215 3.26 0.73 9.37
C SER A 215 3.32 -0.11 8.10
N GLU A 216 4.21 0.22 7.16
CA GLU A 216 4.32 -0.49 5.88
C GLU A 216 4.71 -1.95 6.02
N SER A 217 5.44 -2.24 7.10
CA SER A 217 5.80 -3.60 7.43
C SER A 217 4.56 -4.50 7.59
N GLY A 218 3.49 -3.97 8.19
CA GLY A 218 2.21 -4.66 8.32
C GLY A 218 1.49 -4.83 6.98
N HIS A 219 1.58 -3.85 6.10
CA HIS A 219 0.87 -3.85 4.81
C HIS A 219 1.42 -4.89 3.83
N ALA A 220 2.75 -4.99 3.71
CA ALA A 220 3.37 -6.01 2.86
C ALA A 220 2.93 -7.43 3.26
N ARG A 221 2.95 -7.70 4.57
CA ARG A 221 2.49 -8.97 5.13
C ARG A 221 0.99 -9.21 4.91
N LEU A 222 0.16 -8.17 5.11
CA LEU A 222 -1.28 -8.24 4.89
C LEU A 222 -1.61 -8.77 3.50
N PHE A 223 -0.97 -8.25 2.46
CA PHE A 223 -1.19 -8.69 1.08
C PHE A 223 -0.83 -10.15 0.86
N VAL A 224 0.32 -10.62 1.38
CA VAL A 224 0.74 -12.02 1.27
C VAL A 224 -0.19 -12.95 2.05
N ASP A 225 -0.63 -12.55 3.24
CA ASP A 225 -1.56 -13.32 4.06
C ASP A 225 -2.94 -13.44 3.39
N LEU A 226 -3.43 -12.36 2.76
CA LEU A 226 -4.63 -12.40 1.92
C LEU A 226 -4.46 -13.38 0.75
N ALA A 227 -3.33 -13.34 0.03
CA ALA A 227 -3.06 -14.26 -1.06
C ALA A 227 -3.06 -15.73 -0.59
N ARG A 228 -2.39 -16.03 0.53
CA ARG A 228 -2.33 -17.40 1.11
C ARG A 228 -3.66 -17.92 1.65
N SER A 229 -4.57 -17.01 2.00
CA SER A 229 -5.91 -17.40 2.46
C SER A 229 -6.84 -17.81 1.33
N ILE A 230 -6.57 -17.37 0.09
CA ILE A 230 -7.41 -17.63 -1.09
C ILE A 230 -6.79 -18.70 -2.00
N PHE A 231 -5.48 -18.66 -2.19
CA PHE A 231 -4.75 -19.52 -3.12
C PHE A 231 -3.90 -20.57 -2.39
N GLU A 232 -3.53 -21.63 -3.11
CA GLU A 232 -2.63 -22.66 -2.58
C GLU A 232 -1.24 -22.08 -2.26
N PRO A 233 -0.60 -22.49 -1.14
CA PRO A 233 0.68 -21.92 -0.71
C PRO A 233 1.78 -21.97 -1.76
N ASP A 234 1.92 -23.09 -2.48
CA ASP A 234 2.95 -23.25 -3.52
C ASP A 234 2.71 -22.29 -4.70
N THR A 235 1.45 -22.12 -5.12
CA THR A 235 1.06 -21.16 -6.16
C THR A 235 1.43 -19.73 -5.76
N VAL A 236 1.18 -19.35 -4.49
CA VAL A 236 1.53 -18.02 -3.98
C VAL A 236 3.05 -17.84 -3.97
N LEU A 237 3.79 -18.85 -3.50
CA LEU A 237 5.24 -18.81 -3.41
C LEU A 237 5.90 -18.68 -4.80
N GLU A 238 5.46 -19.48 -5.77
CA GLU A 238 5.96 -19.43 -7.15
C GLU A 238 5.67 -18.09 -7.82
N GLU A 239 4.44 -17.60 -7.69
CA GLU A 239 4.04 -16.32 -8.29
C GLU A 239 4.78 -15.15 -7.62
N LEU A 240 4.90 -15.15 -6.29
CA LEU A 240 5.67 -14.14 -5.55
C LEU A 240 7.14 -14.14 -5.98
N GLY A 241 7.78 -15.31 -6.06
CA GLY A 241 9.16 -15.42 -6.50
C GLY A 241 9.38 -14.89 -7.93
N ARG A 242 8.43 -15.14 -8.84
CA ARG A 242 8.48 -14.56 -10.18
C ARG A 242 8.25 -13.03 -10.15
N ARG A 243 7.31 -12.53 -9.35
CA ARG A 243 7.07 -11.08 -9.20
C ARG A 243 8.29 -10.36 -8.60
N CYS A 244 9.00 -10.96 -7.66
CA CYS A 244 10.24 -10.41 -7.11
C CYS A 244 11.35 -10.28 -8.16
N ARG A 245 11.46 -11.24 -9.09
CA ARG A 245 12.40 -11.14 -10.23
C ARG A 245 12.05 -10.00 -11.18
N ILE A 246 10.76 -9.84 -11.49
CA ILE A 246 10.27 -8.71 -12.31
C ILE A 246 10.59 -7.38 -11.61
N GLU A 247 10.30 -7.26 -10.32
CA GLU A 247 10.56 -6.05 -9.53
C GLU A 247 12.03 -5.65 -9.57
N ALA A 248 12.95 -6.60 -9.35
CA ALA A 248 14.37 -6.33 -9.38
C ALA A 248 14.84 -5.86 -10.76
N ALA A 249 14.38 -6.51 -11.83
CA ALA A 249 14.69 -6.12 -13.21
C ALA A 249 14.14 -4.72 -13.56
N VAL A 250 12.92 -4.39 -13.10
CA VAL A 250 12.31 -3.06 -13.29
C VAL A 250 13.15 -1.99 -12.59
N LEU A 251 13.56 -2.23 -11.34
CA LEU A 251 14.41 -1.26 -10.63
C LEU A 251 15.78 -1.10 -11.29
N GLU A 252 16.37 -2.18 -11.80
CA GLU A 252 17.65 -2.14 -12.49
C GLU A 252 17.59 -1.35 -13.82
N ASP A 253 16.47 -1.40 -14.54
CA ASP A 253 16.31 -0.65 -15.80
C ASP A 253 16.01 0.85 -15.57
N LEU A 254 15.32 1.18 -14.47
CA LEU A 254 14.93 2.55 -14.17
C LEU A 254 16.12 3.39 -13.66
N PRO A 255 16.23 4.68 -14.05
CA PRO A 255 17.26 5.57 -13.54
C PRO A 255 16.96 5.99 -12.10
N VAL A 256 18.02 6.20 -11.32
CA VAL A 256 17.94 6.85 -10.01
C VAL A 256 17.32 8.24 -10.15
N ASN A 257 16.31 8.52 -9.32
CA ASN A 257 15.63 9.80 -9.23
C ASN A 257 15.00 9.94 -7.82
N PRO A 258 14.58 11.14 -7.38
CA PRO A 258 14.15 11.39 -6.01
C PRO A 258 12.68 11.01 -5.79
N ARG A 259 12.23 9.89 -6.37
CA ARG A 259 10.90 9.32 -6.17
C ARG A 259 10.98 8.11 -5.26
N MET A 260 9.91 7.85 -4.50
CA MET A 260 9.80 6.72 -3.58
C MET A 260 10.09 5.40 -4.26
N HIS A 261 9.71 5.24 -5.53
CA HIS A 261 10.03 4.06 -6.35
C HIS A 261 10.93 4.38 -7.55
N GLY A 262 11.84 5.36 -7.43
CA GLY A 262 12.90 5.64 -8.41
C GLY A 262 13.83 4.44 -8.61
N GLY A 263 14.50 4.33 -9.76
CA GLY A 263 15.27 3.12 -10.11
C GLY A 263 16.67 3.05 -9.48
N HIS A 264 17.44 2.04 -9.89
CA HIS A 264 18.77 1.72 -9.39
C HIS A 264 19.90 2.07 -10.38
N ARG A 265 19.57 2.30 -11.65
CA ARG A 265 20.56 2.63 -12.68
C ARG A 265 21.12 4.03 -12.45
N ALA A 266 22.45 4.14 -12.36
CA ALA A 266 23.11 5.44 -12.40
C ALA A 266 22.77 6.15 -13.72
N ALA A 267 22.53 7.46 -13.65
CA ALA A 267 22.24 8.30 -14.81
C ALA A 267 23.47 8.46 -15.71
#